data_AF-A0A0N4TDL9-F1
#
_entry.id   AF-A0A0N4TDL9-F1
#
_cell.length_a   1.000
_cell.length_b   1.000
_cell.length_c   1.000
_cell.angle_alpha   90.00
_cell.angle_beta   90.00
_cell.angle_gamma   90.00
#
_symmetry.space_group_name_H-M   'P 1'
#
loop_
_entity.id
_entity.type
_entity.pdbx_description
1 polymer ?
#
loop_
_entity_poly.entity_id
_entity_poly.type
_entity_poly.pdbx_seq_one_letter_code
_entity_poly.pdbx_strand_id
1 'polypeptide(L)'
;PGSKINRKIETDFEISIPRKKLKVGIITPIKTIVLDGNLQQMQQQLNDYATNLKLIIDDKVYILDGILKITKQGELNLYKLNARSIAKSVTIAEITTELQFNIVKPYAMFDFHLDKIFDKAIIFKILINPQTPKYEGKLEYLGPNFNGKFDTTIIHQGMINLKGTISGEYQIENYSKQTLEIGFEQIFQVSI
;
A
#
# COMPACT_ATOMS: atom_id res chain seq x y z
N PRO A 1 8.85 17.53 23.45
CA PRO A 1 8.29 18.68 22.69
C PRO A 1 9.36 19.28 21.75
N GLY A 2 9.17 19.18 20.42
CA GLY A 2 10.10 19.77 19.44
C GLY A 2 10.57 18.89 18.28
N SER A 3 9.98 17.70 18.05
CA SER A 3 10.33 16.93 16.85
C SER A 3 9.64 17.56 15.62
N LYS A 4 10.43 18.16 14.71
CA LYS A 4 9.97 18.66 13.40
C LYS A 4 9.60 17.53 12.41
N ILE A 5 9.68 16.29 12.85
CA ILE A 5 9.46 15.10 12.02
C ILE A 5 8.11 14.53 12.41
N ASN A 6 7.15 14.57 11.48
CA ASN A 6 5.89 13.85 11.63
C ASN A 6 6.22 12.35 11.76
N ARG A 7 5.91 11.71 12.90
CA ARG A 7 6.22 10.29 13.13
C ARG A 7 5.10 9.35 12.65
N LYS A 8 4.11 9.88 11.94
CA LYS A 8 2.96 9.13 11.47
C LYS A 8 3.37 8.23 10.29
N ILE A 9 3.07 6.95 10.43
CA ILE A 9 3.02 5.99 9.33
C ILE A 9 1.58 5.51 9.23
N GLU A 10 0.95 5.67 8.07
CA GLU A 10 -0.43 5.27 7.81
C GLU A 10 -0.53 4.63 6.43
N THR A 11 -1.34 3.58 6.34
CA THR A 11 -1.64 2.93 5.07
C THR A 11 -3.14 2.73 4.97
N ASP A 12 -3.72 3.16 3.85
CA ASP A 12 -5.14 3.03 3.54
C ASP A 12 -5.31 2.27 2.22
N PHE A 13 -6.24 1.32 2.21
CA PHE A 13 -6.59 0.60 0.99
C PHE A 13 -8.10 0.48 0.87
N GLU A 14 -8.64 0.92 -0.26
CA GLU A 14 -10.04 0.78 -0.62
C GLU A 14 -10.14 0.25 -2.05
N ILE A 15 -10.72 -0.95 -2.21
CA ILE A 15 -11.29 -1.38 -3.48
C ILE A 15 -12.78 -1.59 -3.29
N SER A 16 -13.57 -0.97 -4.16
CA SER A 16 -15.02 -1.17 -4.15
C SER A 16 -15.50 -1.38 -5.57
N ILE A 17 -15.77 -2.63 -5.93
CA ILE A 17 -16.35 -2.96 -7.23
C ILE A 17 -17.77 -2.36 -7.36
N PRO A 18 -18.67 -2.45 -6.35
CA PRO A 18 -20.00 -1.85 -6.45
C PRO A 18 -19.96 -0.32 -6.60
N ARG A 19 -19.05 0.34 -5.87
CA ARG A 19 -18.87 1.80 -5.94
C ARG A 19 -17.90 2.23 -7.05
N LYS A 20 -17.34 1.28 -7.80
CA LYS A 20 -16.36 1.49 -8.87
C LYS A 20 -15.22 2.41 -8.44
N LYS A 21 -14.61 2.13 -7.30
CA LYS A 21 -13.58 2.98 -6.68
C LYS A 21 -12.35 2.18 -6.32
N LEU A 22 -11.18 2.80 -6.53
CA LEU A 22 -9.89 2.31 -6.07
C LEU A 22 -9.15 3.46 -5.38
N LYS A 23 -8.66 3.21 -4.16
CA LYS A 23 -7.78 4.11 -3.44
C LYS A 23 -6.69 3.34 -2.72
N VAL A 24 -5.45 3.81 -2.83
CA VAL A 24 -4.30 3.34 -2.06
C VAL A 24 -3.63 4.58 -1.48
N GLY A 25 -3.37 4.60 -0.18
CA GLY A 25 -2.68 5.70 0.49
C GLY A 25 -1.56 5.15 1.34
N ILE A 26 -0.37 5.74 1.24
CA ILE A 26 0.77 5.48 2.12
C ILE A 26 1.28 6.84 2.57
N ILE A 27 1.22 7.09 3.88
CA ILE A 27 1.78 8.28 4.50
C ILE A 27 2.92 7.80 5.38
N THR A 28 4.09 8.38 5.17
CA THR A 28 5.28 8.17 6.01
C THR A 28 5.78 9.54 6.49
N PRO A 29 6.72 9.58 7.45
CA PRO A 29 7.36 10.82 7.91
C PRO A 29 7.97 11.70 6.81
N ILE A 30 8.29 11.13 5.66
CA ILE A 30 9.10 11.75 4.60
C ILE A 30 8.38 11.83 3.25
N LYS A 31 7.37 10.99 3.03
CA LYS A 31 6.69 10.82 1.75
C LYS A 31 5.23 10.51 1.97
N THR A 32 4.40 11.19 1.20
CA THR A 32 2.99 10.85 1.01
C THR A 32 2.78 10.35 -0.40
N ILE A 33 2.20 9.16 -0.55
CA ILE A 33 1.88 8.53 -1.83
C ILE A 33 0.41 8.17 -1.79
N VAL A 34 -0.38 8.75 -2.68
CA VAL A 34 -1.81 8.46 -2.78
C VAL A 34 -2.14 8.14 -4.23
N LEU A 35 -2.73 6.98 -4.46
CA LEU A 35 -3.35 6.59 -5.70
C LEU A 35 -4.87 6.66 -5.52
N ASP A 36 -5.54 7.41 -6.37
CA ASP A 36 -7.00 7.53 -6.33
C ASP A 36 -7.56 7.47 -7.74
N GLY A 37 -8.65 6.73 -7.92
CA GLY A 37 -9.38 6.77 -9.18
C GLY A 37 -10.62 5.91 -9.21
N ASN A 38 -11.40 6.14 -10.26
CA ASN A 38 -12.66 5.45 -10.48
C ASN A 38 -12.48 4.36 -11.54
N LEU A 39 -13.27 3.31 -11.41
CA LEU A 39 -13.32 2.17 -12.32
C LEU A 39 -14.45 2.38 -13.33
N GLN A 40 -14.16 2.06 -14.60
CA GLN A 40 -15.14 2.09 -15.69
C GLN A 40 -15.14 0.73 -16.36
N GLN A 41 -16.25 0.01 -16.28
CA GLN A 41 -16.38 -1.31 -16.88
C GLN A 41 -16.25 -1.21 -18.40
N MET A 42 -15.42 -2.07 -18.99
CA MET A 42 -15.20 -2.07 -20.43
C MET A 42 -16.32 -2.86 -21.13
N GLN A 43 -16.95 -2.24 -22.15
CA GLN A 43 -18.08 -2.86 -22.88
C GLN A 43 -17.70 -4.14 -23.64
N GLN A 44 -16.45 -4.22 -24.11
CA GLN A 44 -15.96 -5.35 -24.92
C GLN A 44 -15.32 -6.48 -24.08
N GLN A 45 -15.00 -6.20 -22.81
CA GLN A 45 -14.36 -7.13 -21.87
C GLN A 45 -15.04 -6.96 -20.52
N LEU A 46 -16.15 -7.68 -20.31
CA LEU A 46 -17.05 -7.48 -19.15
C LEU A 46 -16.38 -7.64 -17.78
N ASN A 47 -15.21 -8.28 -17.73
CA ASN A 47 -14.42 -8.53 -16.53
C ASN A 47 -13.21 -7.58 -16.34
N ASP A 48 -13.03 -6.64 -17.26
CA ASP A 48 -11.96 -5.65 -17.22
C ASP A 48 -12.55 -4.25 -16.97
N TYR A 49 -11.85 -3.46 -16.18
CA TYR A 49 -12.21 -2.08 -15.87
C TYR A 49 -11.09 -1.16 -16.31
N ALA A 50 -11.39 -0.24 -17.21
CA ALA A 50 -10.52 0.90 -17.47
C ALA A 50 -10.54 1.82 -16.25
N THR A 51 -9.43 2.48 -15.97
CA THR A 51 -9.36 3.46 -14.89
C THR A 51 -8.40 4.58 -15.25
N ASN A 52 -8.80 5.79 -14.90
CA ASN A 52 -7.92 6.95 -14.90
C ASN A 52 -7.60 7.23 -13.43
N LEU A 53 -6.31 7.16 -13.11
CA LEU A 53 -5.81 7.28 -11.76
C LEU A 53 -5.06 8.59 -11.61
N LYS A 54 -5.23 9.20 -10.45
CA LYS A 54 -4.43 10.30 -9.96
C LYS A 54 -3.45 9.74 -8.94
N LEU A 55 -2.19 9.67 -9.31
CA LEU A 55 -1.09 9.41 -8.37
C LEU A 55 -0.60 10.75 -7.84
N ILE A 56 -0.61 10.89 -6.52
CA ILE A 56 -0.15 12.06 -5.80
C ILE A 56 1.08 11.63 -5.00
N ILE A 57 2.21 12.31 -5.23
CA ILE A 57 3.42 12.14 -4.44
C ILE A 57 3.76 13.48 -3.84
N ASP A 58 3.57 13.59 -2.53
CA ASP A 58 3.62 14.85 -1.78
C ASP A 58 2.69 15.90 -2.41
N ASP A 59 3.25 16.89 -3.11
CA ASP A 59 2.55 17.96 -3.82
C ASP A 59 2.42 17.73 -5.33
N LYS A 60 3.11 16.70 -5.87
CA LYS A 60 3.12 16.39 -7.30
C LYS A 60 1.99 15.46 -7.70
N VAL A 61 1.39 15.73 -8.86
CA VAL A 61 0.28 14.96 -9.41
C VAL A 61 0.67 14.34 -10.74
N TYR A 62 0.41 13.06 -10.89
CA TYR A 62 0.62 12.26 -12.08
C TYR A 62 -0.70 11.64 -12.51
N ILE A 63 -1.02 11.77 -13.80
CA ILE A 63 -2.23 11.18 -14.39
C ILE A 63 -1.82 9.89 -15.10
N LEU A 64 -2.45 8.79 -14.68
CA LEU A 64 -2.18 7.45 -15.20
C LEU A 64 -3.43 6.88 -15.85
N ASP A 65 -3.25 6.19 -16.96
CA ASP A 65 -4.27 5.31 -17.52
C ASP A 65 -3.93 3.88 -17.12
N GLY A 66 -4.93 3.13 -16.67
CA GLY A 66 -4.77 1.77 -16.21
C GLY A 66 -5.93 0.86 -16.56
N ILE A 67 -5.68 -0.42 -16.35
CA ILE A 67 -6.66 -1.49 -16.53
C ILE A 67 -6.59 -2.37 -15.28
N LEU A 68 -7.72 -2.49 -14.59
CA LEU A 68 -7.95 -3.47 -13.54
C LEU A 68 -8.58 -4.71 -14.18
N LYS A 69 -7.88 -5.84 -14.09
CA LYS A 69 -8.34 -7.14 -14.58
C LYS A 69 -8.74 -8.03 -13.43
N ILE A 70 -9.85 -8.72 -13.60
CA ILE A 70 -10.21 -9.86 -12.77
C ILE A 70 -9.49 -11.08 -13.33
N THR A 71 -8.48 -11.58 -12.62
CA THR A 71 -7.68 -12.73 -13.09
C THR A 71 -8.22 -14.06 -12.57
N LYS A 72 -8.90 -14.05 -11.41
CA LYS A 72 -9.58 -15.23 -10.85
C LYS A 72 -10.79 -14.80 -10.01
N GLN A 73 -11.89 -15.53 -10.12
CA GLN A 73 -13.09 -15.37 -9.30
C GLN A 73 -13.57 -16.71 -8.75
N GLY A 74 -14.12 -16.71 -7.53
CA GLY A 74 -14.62 -17.90 -6.84
C GLY A 74 -14.20 -17.88 -5.37
N GLU A 75 -13.72 -19.01 -4.86
CA GLU A 75 -13.20 -19.10 -3.49
C GLU A 75 -12.04 -18.13 -3.28
N LEU A 76 -11.06 -18.13 -4.19
CA LEU A 76 -9.97 -17.17 -4.22
C LEU A 76 -10.19 -16.17 -5.35
N ASN A 77 -10.32 -14.90 -4.99
CA ASN A 77 -10.47 -13.81 -5.93
C ASN A 77 -9.13 -13.10 -6.09
N LEU A 78 -8.74 -12.84 -7.34
CA LEU A 78 -7.50 -12.15 -7.68
C LEU A 78 -7.80 -11.03 -8.68
N TYR A 79 -7.32 -9.84 -8.34
CA TYR A 79 -7.45 -8.62 -9.13
C TYR A 79 -6.06 -8.07 -9.40
N LYS A 80 -5.80 -7.66 -10.64
CA LYS A 80 -4.52 -7.06 -11.03
C LYS A 80 -4.76 -5.75 -11.76
N LEU A 81 -4.23 -4.67 -11.21
CA LEU A 81 -4.16 -3.35 -11.82
C LEU A 81 -2.78 -3.14 -12.41
N ASN A 82 -2.74 -2.70 -13.66
CA ASN A 82 -1.55 -2.08 -14.23
C ASN A 82 -1.92 -0.69 -14.71
N ALA A 83 -1.17 0.33 -14.34
CA ALA A 83 -1.37 1.69 -14.77
C ALA A 83 -0.05 2.36 -15.12
N ARG A 84 -0.08 3.28 -16.09
CA ARG A 84 1.10 4.02 -16.52
C ARG A 84 0.75 5.45 -16.85
N SER A 85 1.73 6.33 -16.76
CA SER A 85 1.57 7.74 -17.15
C SER A 85 1.07 7.85 -18.58
N ILE A 86 0.15 8.79 -18.79
CA ILE A 86 -0.37 9.10 -20.12
C ILE A 86 0.77 9.49 -21.07
N ALA A 87 0.64 9.17 -22.36
CA ALA A 87 1.73 9.27 -23.34
C ALA A 87 2.35 10.68 -23.49
N LYS A 88 1.65 11.73 -23.04
CA LYS A 88 2.12 13.13 -23.09
C LYS A 88 2.73 13.63 -21.77
N SER A 89 2.87 12.77 -20.77
CA SER A 89 3.45 13.16 -19.48
C SER A 89 4.97 13.36 -19.62
N VAL A 90 5.48 14.43 -19.02
CA VAL A 90 6.93 14.73 -18.96
C VAL A 90 7.66 13.75 -18.02
N THR A 91 6.93 13.12 -17.11
CA THR A 91 7.45 12.16 -16.13
C THR A 91 6.75 10.82 -16.29
N ILE A 92 7.53 9.73 -16.22
CA ILE A 92 7.04 8.37 -16.38
C ILE A 92 6.88 7.75 -15.00
N ALA A 93 5.65 7.38 -14.67
CA ALA A 93 5.32 6.57 -13.50
C ALA A 93 4.53 5.34 -13.96
N GLU A 94 4.85 4.20 -13.36
CA GLU A 94 4.15 2.94 -13.57
C GLU A 94 3.72 2.35 -12.23
N ILE A 95 2.51 1.81 -12.19
CA ILE A 95 1.94 1.17 -11.02
C ILE A 95 1.50 -0.23 -11.39
N THR A 96 1.91 -1.19 -10.57
CA THR A 96 1.33 -2.53 -10.56
C THR A 96 0.74 -2.79 -9.18
N THR A 97 -0.48 -3.30 -9.14
CA THR A 97 -1.12 -3.65 -7.88
C THR A 97 -1.87 -4.97 -8.01
N GLU A 98 -1.63 -5.89 -7.09
CA GLU A 98 -2.31 -7.17 -7.01
C GLU A 98 -3.06 -7.27 -5.68
N LEU A 99 -4.34 -7.59 -5.76
CA LEU A 99 -5.17 -7.90 -4.60
C LEU A 99 -5.67 -9.32 -4.72
N GLN A 100 -5.33 -10.13 -3.73
CA GLN A 100 -5.83 -11.49 -3.56
C GLN A 100 -6.68 -11.54 -2.29
N PHE A 101 -7.88 -12.11 -2.35
CA PHE A 101 -8.66 -12.36 -1.14
C PHE A 101 -9.57 -13.57 -1.25
N ASN A 102 -9.87 -14.17 -0.10
CA ASN A 102 -10.82 -15.26 0.05
C ASN A 102 -11.80 -14.93 1.18
N ILE A 103 -13.10 -14.99 0.89
CA ILE A 103 -14.16 -14.67 1.85
C ILE A 103 -14.53 -15.91 2.69
N VAL A 104 -14.45 -17.11 2.09
CA VAL A 104 -14.79 -18.39 2.74
C VAL A 104 -13.72 -18.79 3.76
N LYS A 105 -12.45 -18.62 3.39
CA LYS A 105 -11.28 -18.74 4.27
C LYS A 105 -10.67 -17.34 4.38
N PRO A 106 -11.08 -16.53 5.37
CA PRO A 106 -10.69 -15.14 5.47
C PRO A 106 -9.19 -14.98 5.30
N TYR A 107 -8.83 -14.26 4.26
CA TYR A 107 -7.45 -14.01 3.85
C TYR A 107 -7.47 -12.84 2.88
N ALA A 108 -6.52 -11.92 3.01
CA ALA A 108 -6.24 -10.93 1.99
C ALA A 108 -4.73 -10.71 1.86
N MET A 109 -4.26 -10.52 0.64
CA MET A 109 -2.92 -10.07 0.34
C MET A 109 -3.00 -8.94 -0.66
N PHE A 110 -2.24 -7.89 -0.38
CA PHE A 110 -2.13 -6.71 -1.22
C PHE A 110 -0.66 -6.50 -1.56
N ASP A 111 -0.34 -6.41 -2.84
CA ASP A 111 1.01 -6.16 -3.34
C ASP A 111 0.98 -4.94 -4.25
N PHE A 112 1.70 -3.89 -3.88
CA PHE A 112 1.73 -2.61 -4.57
C PHE A 112 3.16 -2.27 -4.97
N HIS A 113 3.32 -1.87 -6.22
CA HIS A 113 4.57 -1.47 -6.82
C HIS A 113 4.37 -0.11 -7.51
N LEU A 114 5.27 0.83 -7.23
CA LEU A 114 5.39 2.11 -7.93
C LEU A 114 6.81 2.23 -8.51
N ASP A 115 6.87 2.24 -9.84
CA ASP A 115 8.09 2.16 -10.64
C ASP A 115 8.31 3.42 -11.47
N LYS A 116 9.55 3.58 -11.98
CA LYS A 116 10.01 4.59 -12.96
C LYS A 116 9.98 6.06 -12.53
N ILE A 117 9.34 6.37 -11.41
CA ILE A 117 9.28 7.73 -10.86
C ILE A 117 10.43 8.04 -9.87
N PHE A 118 11.01 7.00 -9.27
CA PHE A 118 12.19 7.06 -8.41
C PHE A 118 13.27 6.13 -8.97
N ASP A 119 14.51 6.29 -8.52
CA ASP A 119 15.65 5.48 -8.97
C ASP A 119 15.46 3.98 -8.71
N LYS A 120 14.72 3.62 -7.65
CA LYS A 120 14.21 2.25 -7.46
C LYS A 120 12.73 2.23 -7.14
N ALA A 121 12.13 1.07 -7.34
CA ALA A 121 10.73 0.83 -7.06
C ALA A 121 10.37 1.07 -5.60
N ILE A 122 9.17 1.57 -5.36
CA ILE A 122 8.54 1.52 -4.04
C ILE A 122 7.66 0.28 -4.00
N ILE A 123 7.94 -0.59 -3.04
CA ILE A 123 7.23 -1.86 -2.89
C ILE A 123 6.53 -1.85 -1.55
N PHE A 124 5.24 -2.13 -1.58
CA PHE A 124 4.42 -2.25 -0.39
C PHE A 124 3.60 -3.54 -0.42
N LYS A 125 3.76 -4.38 0.59
CA LYS A 125 3.06 -5.66 0.70
C LYS A 125 2.33 -5.74 2.02
N ILE A 126 1.03 -6.05 1.99
CA ILE A 126 0.23 -6.37 3.18
C ILE A 126 -0.24 -7.82 3.07
N LEU A 127 -0.11 -8.55 4.16
CA LEU A 127 -0.76 -9.84 4.38
C LEU A 127 -1.73 -9.74 5.57
N ILE A 128 -2.97 -10.17 5.36
CA ILE A 128 -4.01 -10.23 6.38
C ILE A 128 -4.50 -11.68 6.45
N ASN A 129 -4.27 -12.33 7.59
CA ASN A 129 -4.82 -13.65 7.86
C ASN A 129 -5.56 -13.65 9.21
N PRO A 130 -6.89 -13.51 9.24
CA PRO A 130 -7.66 -13.54 10.48
C PRO A 130 -7.61 -14.88 11.23
N GLN A 131 -7.29 -15.99 10.54
CA GLN A 131 -7.16 -17.31 11.19
C GLN A 131 -5.88 -17.42 12.02
N THR A 132 -4.84 -16.68 11.64
CA THR A 132 -3.61 -16.51 12.41
C THR A 132 -3.45 -15.01 12.61
N PRO A 133 -4.10 -14.39 13.61
CA PRO A 133 -4.51 -12.98 13.59
C PRO A 133 -3.30 -12.04 13.60
N LYS A 134 -2.64 -12.00 12.46
CA LYS A 134 -1.29 -11.52 12.19
C LYS A 134 -1.42 -10.76 10.89
N TYR A 135 -0.93 -9.54 10.95
CA TYR A 135 -0.87 -8.60 9.87
C TYR A 135 0.60 -8.34 9.63
N GLU A 136 1.04 -8.55 8.40
CA GLU A 136 2.42 -8.29 8.02
C GLU A 136 2.43 -7.18 6.97
N GLY A 137 3.35 -6.25 7.11
CA GLY A 137 3.58 -5.18 6.15
C GLY A 137 5.05 -5.13 5.78
N LYS A 138 5.36 -4.90 4.52
CA LYS A 138 6.72 -4.60 4.07
C LYS A 138 6.71 -3.35 3.23
N LEU A 139 7.59 -2.42 3.54
CA LEU A 139 7.80 -1.19 2.80
C LEU A 139 9.28 -1.10 2.40
N GLU A 140 9.54 -1.03 1.10
CA GLU A 140 10.85 -0.67 0.58
C GLU A 140 10.72 0.64 -0.20
N TYR A 141 11.54 1.62 0.18
CA TYR A 141 11.60 2.94 -0.42
C TYR A 141 13.05 3.34 -0.64
N LEU A 142 13.38 3.77 -1.85
CA LEU A 142 14.71 4.27 -2.17
C LEU A 142 14.56 5.56 -2.99
N GLY A 143 14.98 6.66 -2.39
CA GLY A 143 14.83 8.00 -2.93
C GLY A 143 16.11 8.83 -2.78
N PRO A 144 16.14 10.02 -3.38
CA PRO A 144 17.36 10.82 -3.49
C PRO A 144 17.96 11.21 -2.13
N ASN A 145 17.11 11.45 -1.12
CA ASN A 145 17.53 11.91 0.20
C ASN A 145 17.16 10.94 1.33
N PHE A 146 16.52 9.81 1.00
CA PHE A 146 16.14 8.83 2.01
C PHE A 146 16.01 7.45 1.38
N ASN A 147 16.53 6.46 2.08
CA ASN A 147 16.40 5.05 1.78
C ASN A 147 15.84 4.34 3.00
N GLY A 148 14.91 3.42 2.84
CA GLY A 148 14.29 2.71 3.95
C GLY A 148 13.74 1.37 3.53
N LYS A 149 13.98 0.36 4.35
CA LYS A 149 13.35 -0.95 4.27
C LYS A 149 12.78 -1.28 5.64
N PHE A 150 11.46 -1.37 5.73
CA PHE A 150 10.74 -1.58 6.97
C PHE A 150 9.83 -2.79 6.86
N ASP A 151 9.91 -3.66 7.85
CA ASP A 151 9.00 -4.77 8.07
C ASP A 151 8.13 -4.42 9.30
N THR A 152 6.83 -4.60 9.18
CA THR A 152 5.89 -4.45 10.27
C THR A 152 5.15 -5.76 10.49
N THR A 153 4.94 -6.11 11.75
CA THR A 153 4.08 -7.22 12.16
C THR A 153 3.15 -6.72 13.25
N ILE A 154 1.86 -6.99 13.12
CA ILE A 154 0.85 -6.74 14.15
C ILE A 154 0.16 -8.06 14.41
N ILE A 155 -0.01 -8.43 15.67
CA ILE A 155 -0.67 -9.63 16.12
C ILE A 155 -1.80 -9.20 17.05
N HIS A 156 -3.00 -9.66 16.77
CA HIS A 156 -4.11 -9.55 17.68
C HIS A 156 -3.98 -10.59 18.80
N GLN A 157 -4.15 -10.17 20.04
CA GLN A 157 -4.13 -11.01 21.22
C GLN A 157 -5.51 -10.97 21.88
N GLY A 158 -6.22 -12.10 21.93
CA GLY A 158 -7.58 -12.13 22.49
C GLY A 158 -8.61 -11.41 21.61
N MET A 159 -9.54 -10.68 22.22
CA MET A 159 -10.72 -10.12 21.53
C MET A 159 -10.49 -8.71 20.95
N ILE A 160 -9.55 -7.92 21.50
CA ILE A 160 -9.23 -6.55 21.05
C ILE A 160 -7.76 -6.10 21.30
N ASN A 161 -6.93 -6.89 22.00
CA ASN A 161 -5.55 -6.44 22.30
C ASN A 161 -4.66 -6.58 21.06
N LEU A 162 -3.66 -5.72 20.95
CA LEU A 162 -2.76 -5.66 19.80
C LEU A 162 -1.31 -5.63 20.29
N LYS A 163 -0.45 -6.42 19.67
CA LYS A 163 0.99 -6.34 19.84
C LYS A 163 1.63 -6.25 18.47
N GLY A 164 2.61 -5.38 18.29
CA GLY A 164 3.29 -5.28 17.02
C GLY A 164 4.73 -4.80 17.10
N THR A 165 5.40 -4.93 15.98
CA THR A 165 6.79 -4.53 15.78
C THR A 165 6.91 -3.83 14.45
N ILE A 166 7.69 -2.76 14.41
CA ILE A 166 8.21 -2.15 13.19
C ILE A 166 9.72 -2.28 13.29
N SER A 167 10.34 -3.03 12.39
CA SER A 167 11.79 -3.18 12.32
C SER A 167 12.28 -2.85 10.93
N GLY A 168 13.54 -2.47 10.80
CA GLY A 168 14.06 -2.14 9.49
C GLY A 168 15.34 -1.35 9.54
N GLU A 169 15.73 -0.88 8.37
CA GLU A 169 16.93 -0.08 8.20
C GLU A 169 16.59 1.14 7.35
N TYR A 170 17.21 2.26 7.67
CA TYR A 170 17.05 3.48 6.91
C TYR A 170 18.35 4.26 6.81
N GLN A 171 18.43 5.13 5.81
CA GLN A 171 19.54 6.03 5.58
C GLN A 171 18.95 7.37 5.13
N ILE A 172 19.40 8.45 5.75
CA ILE A 172 19.04 9.81 5.36
C ILE A 172 20.24 10.37 4.62
N GLU A 173 20.05 10.90 3.41
CA GLU A 173 21.09 11.50 2.58
C GLU A 173 22.38 10.65 2.56
N ASN A 174 23.52 11.28 2.87
CA ASN A 174 24.84 10.64 2.92
C ASN A 174 25.22 10.19 4.34
N TYR A 175 24.29 10.19 5.30
CA TYR A 175 24.56 9.69 6.64
C TYR A 175 24.71 8.17 6.64
N SER A 176 25.30 7.63 7.71
CA SER A 176 25.41 6.18 7.89
C SER A 176 24.02 5.56 8.03
N LYS A 177 23.87 4.37 7.43
CA LYS A 177 22.67 3.54 7.57
C LYS A 177 22.42 3.21 9.05
N GLN A 178 21.17 3.35 9.46
CA GLN A 178 20.68 3.14 10.82
C GLN A 178 19.69 1.97 10.82
N THR A 179 19.61 1.25 11.94
CA THR A 179 18.57 0.27 12.20
C THR A 179 17.49 0.90 13.07
N LEU A 180 16.23 0.59 12.78
CA LEU A 180 15.07 0.97 13.58
C LEU A 180 14.41 -0.30 14.08
N GLU A 181 14.10 -0.35 15.37
CA GLU A 181 13.23 -1.37 15.94
C GLU A 181 12.31 -0.73 16.97
N ILE A 182 11.01 -0.86 16.76
CA ILE A 182 9.96 -0.33 17.61
C ILE A 182 9.00 -1.46 17.91
N GLY A 183 8.87 -1.83 19.18
CA GLY A 183 7.79 -2.68 19.68
C GLY A 183 6.65 -1.82 20.23
N PHE A 184 5.41 -2.27 20.05
CA PHE A 184 4.25 -1.68 20.72
C PHE A 184 3.29 -2.76 21.21
N GLU A 185 2.57 -2.45 22.28
CA GLU A 185 1.54 -3.30 22.86
C GLU A 185 0.41 -2.41 23.35
N GLN A 186 -0.81 -2.73 22.96
CA GLN A 186 -2.03 -2.04 23.36
C GLN A 186 -3.01 -3.05 23.95
N ILE A 187 -3.28 -2.86 25.23
CA ILE A 187 -4.22 -3.68 26.00
C ILE A 187 -5.44 -2.81 26.29
N PHE A 188 -6.62 -3.31 25.90
CA PHE A 188 -7.88 -2.66 26.21
C PHE A 188 -8.48 -3.34 27.44
N GLN A 189 -8.69 -2.56 28.51
CA GLN A 189 -9.46 -3.03 29.65
C GLN A 189 -10.94 -2.96 29.29
N VAL A 190 -11.62 -4.10 29.27
CA VAL A 190 -13.08 -4.14 29.23
C VAL A 190 -13.54 -3.87 30.65
N SER A 191 -14.12 -2.69 30.89
CA SER A 191 -14.85 -2.43 32.14
C SER A 191 -16.13 -3.28 32.11
N ILE A 192 -16.26 -4.20 33.08
CA ILE A 192 -17.46 -5.01 33.32
C ILE A 192 -18.38 -4.23 34.26
#